data_AF-A0A7C2WGM7-F1
#
_entry.id   AF-A0A7C2WGM7-F1
#
_cell.length_a   1.000
_cell.length_b   1.000
_cell.length_c   1.000
_cell.angle_alpha   90.00
_cell.angle_beta   90.00
_cell.angle_gamma   90.00
#
_symmetry.space_group_name_H-M   'P 1'
#
loop_
_entity.id
_entity.type
_entity.pdbx_description
1 polymer ?
#
loop_
_entity_poly.entity_id
_entity_poly.type
_entity_poly.pdbx_seq_one_letter_code
_entity_poly.pdbx_strand_id
1 'polypeptide(L)'
;GDLFTFVFFGLVAVMGTYYVQAGGLTWFSFWAAVPVGATVTMILVVNNLRDIPTDRRTGKVTLGVVLGDRGTRWWFAVLLGVALAVPAAATVTGDAPLGAAAAAAAGVLAWPLLRRVLGGTSGRELNPVLKATARFALWHALLWAAAIAIQP
;
A
#
# COMPACT_ATOMS: atom_id res chain seq x y z
N GLY A 1 -4.25 11.75 -8.26
CA GLY A 1 -4.83 10.41 -8.06
C GLY A 1 -4.23 9.79 -6.82
N ASP A 2 -3.00 9.32 -6.92
CA ASP A 2 -2.31 8.54 -5.89
C ASP A 2 -2.29 9.18 -4.50
N LEU A 3 -1.91 10.47 -4.38
CA LEU A 3 -1.95 11.19 -3.10
C LEU A 3 -3.37 11.25 -2.51
N PHE A 4 -4.37 11.51 -3.35
CA PHE A 4 -5.77 11.54 -2.92
C PHE A 4 -6.21 10.15 -2.44
N THR A 5 -5.87 9.08 -3.17
CA THR A 5 -6.16 7.70 -2.77
C THR A 5 -5.51 7.36 -1.43
N PHE A 6 -4.23 7.71 -1.25
CA PHE A 6 -3.52 7.52 0.01
C PHE A 6 -4.19 8.24 1.18
N VAL A 7 -4.52 9.52 1.00
CA VAL A 7 -5.10 10.36 2.05
C VAL A 7 -6.51 9.88 2.40
N PHE A 8 -7.39 9.69 1.42
CA PHE A 8 -8.80 9.38 1.70
C PHE A 8 -9.00 7.93 2.17
N PHE A 9 -8.40 6.95 1.49
CA PHE A 9 -8.60 5.54 1.83
C PHE A 9 -7.63 5.03 2.90
N GLY A 10 -6.50 5.70 3.11
CA GLY A 10 -5.60 5.44 4.21
C GLY A 10 -5.93 6.31 5.42
N LEU A 11 -5.45 7.55 5.41
CA LEU A 11 -5.50 8.44 6.58
C LEU A 11 -6.93 8.72 7.04
N VAL A 12 -7.78 9.28 6.18
CA VAL A 12 -9.13 9.72 6.55
C VAL A 12 -9.99 8.52 6.97
N ALA A 13 -10.00 7.43 6.21
CA ALA A 13 -10.80 6.25 6.53
C ALA A 13 -10.38 5.60 7.86
N VAL A 14 -9.08 5.36 8.06
CA VAL A 14 -8.57 4.68 9.26
C VAL A 14 -8.64 5.60 10.48
N MET A 15 -8.13 6.83 10.37
CA MET A 15 -8.13 7.78 11.49
C MET A 15 -9.55 8.26 11.83
N GLY A 16 -10.43 8.40 10.83
CA GLY A 16 -11.84 8.72 11.06
C GLY A 16 -12.56 7.62 11.83
N THR A 17 -12.31 6.35 11.46
CA THR A 17 -12.84 5.19 12.22
C THR A 17 -12.32 5.21 13.65
N TYR A 18 -11.02 5.43 13.84
CA TYR A 18 -10.41 5.55 15.16
C TYR A 18 -11.03 6.71 15.97
N TYR A 19 -11.21 7.88 15.38
CA TYR A 19 -11.79 9.04 16.04
C TYR A 19 -13.20 8.78 16.56
N VAL A 20 -14.06 8.15 15.74
CA VAL A 20 -15.43 7.81 16.15
C VAL A 20 -15.44 6.82 17.32
N GLN A 21 -14.47 5.90 17.38
CA GLN A 21 -14.39 4.87 18.42
C GLN A 21 -13.70 5.35 19.70
N ALA A 22 -12.61 6.12 19.57
CA ALA A 22 -11.73 6.51 20.67
C ALA A 22 -11.92 7.97 21.13
N GLY A 23 -12.72 8.77 20.42
CA GLY A 23 -13.01 10.16 20.77
C GLY A 23 -11.87 11.15 20.52
N GLY A 24 -10.81 10.74 19.81
CA GLY A 24 -9.64 11.59 19.56
C GLY A 24 -8.73 11.04 18.46
N LEU A 25 -7.77 11.84 18.05
CA LEU A 25 -6.72 11.45 17.11
C LEU A 25 -5.39 11.35 17.84
N THR A 26 -4.64 10.29 17.57
CA THR A 26 -3.34 10.03 18.17
C THR A 26 -2.27 9.82 17.11
N TRP A 27 -1.00 9.99 17.47
CA TRP A 27 0.09 9.64 16.56
C TRP A 27 0.06 8.18 16.16
N PHE A 28 -0.33 7.31 17.08
CA PHE A 28 -0.55 5.90 16.79
C PHE A 28 -1.56 5.69 15.65
N SER A 29 -2.72 6.35 15.69
CA SER A 29 -3.75 6.24 14.65
C SER A 29 -3.25 6.69 13.26
N PHE A 30 -2.38 7.70 13.22
CA PHE A 30 -1.75 8.17 11.98
C PHE A 30 -0.78 7.11 11.43
N TRP A 31 0.15 6.61 12.25
CA TRP A 31 1.10 5.59 11.82
C TRP A 31 0.39 4.29 11.42
N ALA A 32 -0.67 3.91 12.12
CA ALA A 32 -1.48 2.75 11.77
C ALA A 32 -2.16 2.88 10.38
N ALA A 33 -2.51 4.11 9.97
CA ALA A 33 -3.17 4.39 8.71
C ALA A 33 -2.23 4.42 7.49
N VAL A 34 -0.96 4.81 7.68
CA VAL A 34 0.03 4.94 6.60
C VAL A 34 0.21 3.65 5.77
N PRO A 35 0.44 2.46 6.36
CA PRO A 35 0.69 1.27 5.56
C PRO A 35 -0.60 0.78 4.86
N VAL A 36 -1.78 1.05 5.41
CA VAL A 36 -3.07 0.81 4.74
C VAL A 36 -3.22 1.72 3.51
N GLY A 37 -2.96 3.02 3.67
CA GLY A 37 -2.96 3.97 2.55
C GLY A 37 -1.97 3.59 1.44
N ALA A 38 -0.78 3.13 1.84
CA ALA A 38 0.25 2.68 0.89
C ALA A 38 -0.22 1.48 0.06
N THR A 39 -0.77 0.44 0.70
CA THR A 39 -1.24 -0.76 -0.02
C THR A 39 -2.45 -0.50 -0.92
N VAL A 40 -3.39 0.36 -0.51
CA VAL A 40 -4.50 0.79 -1.39
C VAL A 40 -3.97 1.59 -2.58
N THR A 41 -2.99 2.46 -2.36
CA THR A 41 -2.37 3.23 -3.45
C THR A 41 -1.63 2.32 -4.42
N MET A 42 -0.99 1.24 -3.96
CA MET A 42 -0.36 0.25 -4.86
C MET A 42 -1.36 -0.35 -5.86
N ILE A 43 -2.62 -0.54 -5.48
CA ILE A 43 -3.68 -1.01 -6.40
C ILE A 43 -3.86 -0.01 -7.54
N LEU A 44 -3.97 1.28 -7.21
CA LEU A 44 -4.07 2.35 -8.20
C LEU A 44 -2.81 2.44 -9.07
N VAL A 45 -1.62 2.24 -8.50
CA VAL A 45 -0.35 2.25 -9.25
C VAL A 45 -0.32 1.14 -10.30
N VAL A 46 -0.74 -0.08 -9.96
CA VAL A 46 -0.84 -1.18 -10.95
C VAL A 46 -1.86 -0.85 -12.04
N ASN A 47 -2.98 -0.23 -11.68
CA ASN A 47 -3.97 0.22 -12.65
C ASN A 47 -3.39 1.29 -13.60
N ASN A 48 -2.72 2.30 -13.03
CA ASN A 48 -2.08 3.36 -13.81
C ASN A 48 -0.98 2.81 -14.72
N LEU A 49 -0.17 1.86 -14.23
CA LEU A 49 0.89 1.20 -15.01
C LEU A 49 0.33 0.48 -16.24
N ARG A 50 -0.78 -0.23 -16.09
CA ARG A 50 -1.48 -0.90 -17.20
C ARG A 50 -1.94 0.10 -18.26
N ASP A 51 -2.46 1.23 -17.81
CA ASP A 51 -3.18 2.18 -18.65
C ASP A 51 -2.29 3.29 -19.22
N ILE A 52 -0.97 3.31 -18.93
CA ILE A 52 -0.03 4.32 -19.49
C ILE A 52 -0.17 4.49 -21.02
N PRO A 53 -0.20 3.42 -21.84
CA PRO A 53 -0.27 3.58 -23.31
C PRO A 53 -1.60 4.18 -23.78
N THR A 54 -2.71 3.88 -23.10
CA THR A 54 -4.03 4.43 -23.41
C THR A 54 -4.17 5.86 -22.92
N ASP A 55 -3.77 6.13 -21.67
CA ASP A 55 -3.84 7.45 -21.05
C ASP A 55 -2.99 8.48 -21.80
N ARG A 56 -1.81 8.07 -22.31
CA ARG A 56 -0.97 8.93 -23.18
C ARG A 56 -1.68 9.31 -24.48
N ARG A 57 -2.36 8.35 -25.12
CA ARG A 57 -3.05 8.59 -26.41
C ARG A 57 -4.28 9.47 -26.26
N THR A 58 -4.94 9.43 -25.10
CA THR A 58 -6.14 10.22 -24.83
C THR A 58 -5.85 11.57 -24.16
N GLY A 59 -4.57 11.89 -23.90
CA GLY A 59 -4.18 13.14 -23.25
C GLY A 59 -4.47 13.19 -21.76
N LYS A 60 -4.78 12.06 -21.12
CA LYS A 60 -5.07 12.00 -19.68
C LYS A 60 -3.78 12.09 -18.88
N VAL A 61 -3.69 13.07 -17.99
CA VAL A 61 -2.52 13.28 -17.13
C VAL A 61 -2.67 12.46 -15.85
N THR A 62 -2.11 11.24 -15.83
CA THR A 62 -1.99 10.41 -14.62
C THR A 62 -0.55 10.38 -14.13
N LEU A 63 -0.34 10.04 -12.84
CA LEU A 63 1.01 9.91 -12.30
C LEU A 63 1.81 8.83 -13.06
N GLY A 64 1.12 7.79 -13.56
CA GLY A 64 1.75 6.78 -14.42
C GLY A 64 2.29 7.35 -15.73
N VAL A 65 1.56 8.29 -16.35
CA VAL A 65 2.02 8.99 -17.56
C VAL A 65 3.21 9.88 -17.27
N VAL A 66 3.15 10.64 -16.16
CA VAL A 66 4.20 11.59 -15.73
C VAL A 66 5.50 10.88 -15.35
N LEU A 67 5.42 9.83 -14.52
CA LEU A 67 6.59 9.04 -14.10
C LEU A 67 7.09 8.08 -15.20
N GLY A 68 6.22 7.75 -16.16
CA GLY A 68 6.46 6.71 -17.15
C GLY A 68 6.49 5.30 -16.55
N ASP A 69 6.69 4.29 -17.41
CA ASP A 69 6.63 2.88 -17.02
C ASP A 69 7.63 2.53 -15.90
N ARG A 70 8.91 2.86 -16.09
CA ARG A 70 9.96 2.60 -15.09
C ARG A 70 9.72 3.33 -13.78
N GLY A 71 9.36 4.61 -13.82
CA GLY A 71 9.10 5.40 -12.61
C GLY A 71 7.88 4.88 -11.83
N THR A 72 6.83 4.45 -12.54
CA THR A 72 5.63 3.87 -11.93
C THR A 72 5.91 2.53 -11.24
N ARG A 73 6.78 1.69 -11.84
CA ARG A 73 7.25 0.44 -11.22
C ARG A 73 8.07 0.69 -9.95
N TRP A 74 8.94 1.70 -9.97
CA TRP A 74 9.67 2.12 -8.77
C TRP A 74 8.74 2.68 -7.69
N TRP A 75 7.74 3.45 -8.09
CA TRP A 75 6.75 3.99 -7.16
C TRP A 75 5.96 2.89 -6.45
N PHE A 76 5.60 1.80 -7.15
CA PHE A 76 5.04 0.61 -6.53
C PHE A 76 5.96 0.02 -5.45
N ALA A 77 7.26 -0.08 -5.73
CA ALA A 77 8.24 -0.62 -4.79
C ALA A 77 8.44 0.29 -3.57
N VAL A 78 8.42 1.61 -3.75
CA VAL A 78 8.49 2.59 -2.65
C VAL A 78 7.27 2.44 -1.72
N LEU A 79 6.06 2.38 -2.28
CA LEU A 79 4.84 2.17 -1.48
C LEU A 79 4.87 0.84 -0.74
N LEU A 80 5.35 -0.24 -1.36
CA LEU A 80 5.56 -1.51 -0.67
C LEU A 80 6.57 -1.36 0.47
N GLY A 81 7.68 -0.66 0.24
CA GLY A 81 8.67 -0.34 1.28
C GLY A 81 8.04 0.37 2.47
N VAL A 82 7.20 1.38 2.23
CA VAL A 82 6.45 2.09 3.28
C VAL A 82 5.50 1.14 4.02
N ALA A 83 4.76 0.29 3.30
CA ALA A 83 3.82 -0.65 3.88
C ALA A 83 4.49 -1.69 4.81
N LEU A 84 5.77 -2.01 4.58
CA LEU A 84 6.55 -2.93 5.41
C LEU A 84 7.34 -2.21 6.52
N ALA A 85 7.87 -1.02 6.23
CA ALA A 85 8.72 -0.28 7.14
C ALA A 85 7.97 0.21 8.39
N VAL A 86 6.73 0.66 8.25
CA VAL A 86 5.95 1.17 9.39
C VAL A 86 5.66 0.06 10.42
N PRO A 87 5.13 -1.12 10.05
CA PRO A 87 4.96 -2.21 11.02
C PRO A 87 6.28 -2.67 11.65
N ALA A 88 7.38 -2.73 10.88
CA ALA A 88 8.68 -3.10 11.43
C ALA A 88 9.21 -2.06 12.44
N ALA A 89 9.04 -0.77 12.15
CA ALA A 89 9.46 0.32 13.05
C ALA A 89 8.64 0.33 14.35
N ALA A 90 7.34 0.02 14.28
CA ALA A 90 6.46 -0.05 15.45
C ALA A 90 6.87 -1.13 16.47
N THR A 91 7.64 -2.14 16.05
CA THR A 91 8.24 -3.12 16.98
C THR A 91 9.37 -2.50 17.80
N VAL A 92 10.15 -1.59 17.22
CA VAL A 92 11.25 -0.92 17.92
C VAL A 92 10.74 0.08 18.95
N THR A 93 9.60 0.74 18.68
CA THR A 93 8.98 1.69 19.62
C THR A 93 8.17 1.01 20.72
N GLY A 94 7.91 -0.30 20.61
CA GLY A 94 7.10 -1.07 21.56
C GLY A 94 5.60 -1.01 21.30
N ASP A 95 5.15 -0.24 20.32
CA ASP A 95 3.72 -0.07 19.99
C ASP A 95 3.10 -1.34 19.37
N ALA A 96 3.92 -2.17 18.70
CA ALA A 96 3.49 -3.43 18.11
C ALA A 96 4.64 -4.47 18.13
N PRO A 97 4.77 -5.27 19.21
CA PRO A 97 5.85 -6.26 19.34
C PRO A 97 5.90 -7.30 18.22
N LEU A 98 4.74 -7.60 17.61
CA LEU A 98 4.64 -8.51 16.46
C LEU A 98 4.74 -7.80 15.10
N GLY A 99 4.96 -6.48 15.08
CA GLY A 99 4.99 -5.66 13.87
C GLY A 99 6.04 -6.10 12.83
N ALA A 100 7.24 -6.45 13.26
CA ALA A 100 8.31 -6.96 12.40
C ALA A 100 7.96 -8.35 11.81
N ALA A 101 7.31 -9.21 12.58
CA ALA A 101 6.82 -10.50 12.09
C ALA A 101 5.70 -10.31 11.05
N ALA A 102 4.77 -9.39 11.30
CA ALA A 102 3.74 -9.02 10.33
C ALA A 102 4.35 -8.42 9.04
N ALA A 103 5.35 -7.55 9.16
CA ALA A 103 6.08 -7.01 8.02
C ALA A 103 6.78 -8.12 7.22
N ALA A 104 7.45 -9.06 7.87
CA ALA A 104 8.12 -10.17 7.21
C ALA A 104 7.11 -11.07 6.47
N ALA A 105 6.00 -11.44 7.12
CA ALA A 105 4.94 -12.22 6.50
C ALA A 105 4.32 -11.49 5.29
N ALA A 106 4.03 -10.20 5.42
CA ALA A 106 3.55 -9.38 4.31
C ALA A 106 4.59 -9.28 3.18
N GLY A 107 5.88 -9.19 3.50
CA GLY A 107 6.97 -9.18 2.53
C GLY A 107 7.02 -10.47 1.69
N VAL A 108 6.83 -11.63 2.32
CA VAL A 108 6.74 -12.93 1.62
C VAL A 108 5.54 -12.94 0.66
N LEU A 109 4.38 -12.45 1.11
CA LEU A 109 3.17 -12.37 0.28
C LEU A 109 3.32 -11.38 -0.89
N ALA A 110 4.05 -10.28 -0.68
CA ALA A 110 4.27 -9.24 -1.67
C ALA A 110 5.35 -9.60 -2.71
N TRP A 111 6.26 -10.52 -2.38
CA TRP A 111 7.41 -10.85 -3.23
C TRP A 111 7.04 -11.22 -4.68
N PRO A 112 6.03 -12.08 -4.93
CA PRO A 112 5.61 -12.38 -6.31
C PRO A 112 5.04 -11.16 -7.04
N LEU A 113 4.38 -10.25 -6.33
CA LEU A 113 3.83 -9.01 -6.91
C LEU A 113 4.98 -8.09 -7.32
N LEU A 114 5.93 -7.86 -6.43
CA LEU A 114 7.11 -7.04 -6.69
C LEU A 114 7.89 -7.57 -7.88
N ARG A 115 8.13 -8.89 -7.95
CA ARG A 115 8.83 -9.51 -9.08
C ARG A 115 8.10 -9.35 -10.41
N ARG A 116 6.75 -9.47 -10.43
CA ARG A 116 5.97 -9.26 -11.66
C ARG A 116 5.96 -7.80 -12.09
N VAL A 117 5.78 -6.87 -11.14
CA VAL A 117 5.79 -5.44 -11.44
C VAL A 117 7.17 -4.97 -11.86
N LEU A 118 8.26 -5.37 -11.20
CA LEU A 118 9.61 -4.96 -11.62
C LEU A 118 10.12 -5.75 -12.83
N GLY A 119 9.62 -6.96 -13.05
CA GLY A 119 10.01 -7.85 -14.15
C GLY A 119 9.40 -7.50 -15.52
N GLY A 120 8.67 -6.39 -15.63
CA GLY A 120 8.21 -5.89 -16.93
C GLY A 120 6.82 -6.36 -17.38
N THR A 121 6.02 -7.01 -16.52
CA THR A 121 4.62 -7.35 -16.86
C THR A 121 3.88 -6.11 -17.36
N SER A 122 3.12 -6.25 -18.46
CA SER A 122 2.50 -5.10 -19.15
C SER A 122 1.12 -5.45 -19.72
N GLY A 123 0.34 -4.41 -20.05
CA GLY A 123 -0.97 -4.57 -20.65
C GLY A 123 -1.91 -5.46 -19.83
N ARG A 124 -2.66 -6.34 -20.49
CA ARG A 124 -3.70 -7.19 -19.84
C ARG A 124 -3.13 -8.16 -18.80
N GLU A 125 -1.84 -8.48 -18.85
CA GLU A 125 -1.18 -9.34 -17.85
C GLU A 125 -1.08 -8.68 -16.47
N LEU A 126 -1.27 -7.36 -16.39
CA LEU A 126 -1.36 -6.66 -15.11
C LEU A 126 -2.71 -6.84 -14.41
N ASN A 127 -3.76 -7.35 -15.08
CA ASN A 127 -5.07 -7.58 -14.45
C ASN A 127 -5.01 -8.62 -13.30
N PRO A 128 -4.35 -9.79 -13.48
CA PRO A 128 -4.08 -10.69 -12.35
C PRO A 128 -3.26 -10.04 -11.23
N VAL A 129 -2.28 -9.19 -11.58
CA VAL A 129 -1.46 -8.47 -10.59
C VAL A 129 -2.33 -7.50 -9.79
N LEU A 130 -3.21 -6.74 -10.45
CA LEU A 130 -4.15 -5.82 -9.82
C LEU A 130 -5.03 -6.54 -8.77
N LYS A 131 -5.64 -7.68 -9.15
CA LYS A 131 -6.45 -8.50 -8.24
C LYS A 131 -5.61 -9.05 -7.08
N ALA A 132 -4.37 -9.45 -7.35
CA ALA A 132 -3.48 -9.97 -6.33
C ALA A 132 -2.99 -8.87 -5.37
N THR A 133 -2.74 -7.65 -5.86
CA THR A 133 -2.43 -6.48 -5.03
C THR A 133 -3.60 -6.09 -4.13
N ALA A 134 -4.84 -6.18 -4.62
CA ALA A 134 -6.03 -5.95 -3.79
C ALA A 134 -6.16 -7.01 -2.67
N ARG A 135 -5.91 -8.29 -2.97
CA ARG A 135 -5.85 -9.36 -1.94
C ARG A 135 -4.70 -9.13 -0.96
N PHE A 136 -3.55 -8.67 -1.45
CA PHE A 136 -2.42 -8.33 -0.60
C PHE A 136 -2.76 -7.20 0.36
N ALA A 137 -3.44 -6.14 -0.08
CA ALA A 137 -3.89 -5.06 0.80
C ALA A 137 -4.77 -5.58 1.95
N LEU A 138 -5.67 -6.52 1.67
CA LEU A 138 -6.49 -7.17 2.70
C LEU A 138 -5.62 -7.99 3.68
N TRP A 139 -4.75 -8.87 3.18
CA TRP A 139 -3.90 -9.70 4.04
C TRP A 139 -2.93 -8.87 4.87
N HIS A 140 -2.35 -7.83 4.28
CA HIS A 140 -1.51 -6.87 4.98
C HIS A 140 -2.28 -6.17 6.11
N ALA A 141 -3.49 -5.67 5.83
CA ALA A 141 -4.31 -5.01 6.84
C ALA A 141 -4.67 -5.96 8.01
N LEU A 142 -4.97 -7.23 7.73
CA LEU A 142 -5.24 -8.24 8.76
C LEU A 142 -4.00 -8.55 9.61
N LEU A 143 -2.84 -8.75 8.98
CA LEU A 143 -1.58 -8.97 9.68
C LEU A 143 -1.22 -7.77 10.55
N TRP A 144 -1.41 -6.56 10.03
CA TRP A 144 -1.10 -5.34 10.74
C TRP A 144 -2.05 -5.10 11.92
N ALA A 145 -3.36 -5.30 11.72
CA ALA A 145 -4.34 -5.21 12.80
C ALA A 145 -4.05 -6.24 13.90
N ALA A 146 -3.71 -7.48 13.56
CA ALA A 146 -3.34 -8.51 14.54
C ALA A 146 -2.07 -8.13 15.32
N ALA A 147 -1.06 -7.58 14.64
CA ALA A 147 0.19 -7.16 15.30
C ALA A 147 0.01 -6.00 16.28
N ILE A 148 -0.96 -5.12 16.03
CA ILE A 148 -1.35 -4.06 16.94
C ILE A 148 -2.18 -4.61 18.10
N ALA A 149 -3.15 -5.47 17.82
CA ALA A 149 -4.13 -5.91 18.80
C ALA A 149 -3.55 -6.91 19.83
N ILE A 150 -2.57 -7.72 19.41
CA ILE A 150 -1.90 -8.68 20.29
C ILE A 150 -0.72 -7.96 20.94
N GLN A 151 -0.99 -7.34 22.09
CA GLN A 151 0.05 -6.84 22.99
C GLN A 151 0.28 -7.85 24.13
N PRO A 152 1.54 -8.14 24.49
CA PRO A 152 1.90 -9.01 25.60
C PRO A 152 1.52 -8.43 26.96
#